data_AF-A0A941Z9S1-F1
#
_entry.id   AF-A0A941Z9S1-F1
#
_cell.length_a   1.000
_cell.length_b   1.000
_cell.length_c   1.000
_cell.angle_alpha   90.00
_cell.angle_beta   90.00
_cell.angle_gamma   90.00
#
_symmetry.space_group_name_H-M   'P 1'
#
loop_
_entity.id
_entity.type
_entity.pdbx_description
1 polymer ?
#
loop_
_entity_poly.entity_id
_entity_poly.type
_entity_poly.pdbx_seq_one_letter_code
_entity_poly.pdbx_strand_id
1 'polypeptide(L)'
;MISSKQMLDFAKSSYAKFDVDGYIYINEEIEYRTCARSAYYALYHYLKSIADELPGAYEDVSSHEKVIRKLLASGDEKLVQFAQKMIATRKTRVRADYHIDKNFGKTEAYKILRVVEKVFAEAEVAASEETVSLDS
;
A
#
# COMPACT_ATOMS: atom_id res chain seq x y z
N MET A 1 -10.91 8.81 12.53
CA MET A 1 -10.05 8.83 11.33
C MET A 1 -9.79 7.39 10.91
N ILE A 2 -9.80 7.07 9.61
CA ILE A 2 -9.56 5.70 9.12
C ILE A 2 -8.04 5.45 9.10
N SER A 3 -7.58 4.32 9.63
CA SER A 3 -6.15 3.96 9.64
C SER A 3 -5.72 3.28 8.35
N SER A 4 -4.42 3.36 8.03
CA SER A 4 -3.83 2.63 6.90
C SER A 4 -4.06 1.11 7.00
N LYS A 5 -4.05 0.55 8.21
CA LYS A 5 -4.38 -0.86 8.47
C LYS A 5 -5.84 -1.18 8.12
N GLN A 6 -6.79 -0.33 8.50
CA GLN A 6 -8.19 -0.49 8.13
C GLN A 6 -8.39 -0.45 6.61
N MET A 7 -7.63 0.38 5.89
CA MET A 7 -7.64 0.41 4.42
C MET A 7 -7.11 -0.89 3.80
N LEU A 8 -6.05 -1.47 4.37
CA LEU A 8 -5.53 -2.76 3.95
C LEU A 8 -6.55 -3.88 4.21
N ASP A 9 -7.18 -3.90 5.38
CA ASP A 9 -8.19 -4.91 5.72
C ASP A 9 -9.42 -4.80 4.80
N PHE A 10 -9.80 -3.59 4.40
CA PHE A 10 -10.81 -3.37 3.37
C PHE A 10 -10.37 -3.95 2.02
N ALA A 11 -9.13 -3.69 1.58
CA ALA A 11 -8.60 -4.22 0.32
C ALA A 11 -8.56 -5.76 0.30
N LYS A 12 -8.16 -6.38 1.42
CA LYS A 12 -8.19 -7.84 1.62
C LYS A 12 -9.61 -8.39 1.52
N SER A 13 -10.55 -7.71 2.18
CA SER A 13 -11.97 -8.11 2.17
C SER A 13 -12.56 -8.00 0.77
N SER A 14 -12.30 -6.91 0.04
CA SER A 14 -12.73 -6.74 -1.35
C SER A 14 -12.17 -7.84 -2.26
N TYR A 15 -10.90 -8.25 -2.07
CA TYR A 15 -10.31 -9.35 -2.83
C TYR A 15 -10.83 -10.75 -2.45
N ALA A 16 -11.18 -10.99 -1.18
CA ALA A 16 -11.62 -12.31 -0.72
C ALA A 16 -13.08 -12.62 -1.07
N LYS A 17 -13.92 -11.58 -1.23
CA LYS A 17 -15.37 -11.71 -1.44
C LYS A 17 -15.76 -12.37 -2.78
N PHE A 18 -14.86 -12.40 -3.77
CA PHE A 18 -15.16 -13.04 -5.07
C PHE A 18 -15.47 -14.53 -4.95
N ASP A 19 -14.88 -15.20 -3.98
CA ASP A 19 -14.99 -16.66 -3.83
C ASP A 19 -16.05 -17.02 -2.76
N VAL A 20 -16.84 -16.06 -2.27
CA VAL A 20 -17.89 -16.26 -1.26
C VAL A 20 -19.24 -16.46 -1.93
N ASP A 21 -19.86 -17.62 -1.71
CA ASP A 21 -21.22 -17.93 -2.18
C ASP A 21 -22.22 -16.84 -1.75
N GLY A 22 -22.95 -16.29 -2.72
CA GLY A 22 -23.97 -15.27 -2.50
C GLY A 22 -23.46 -13.82 -2.49
N TYR A 23 -22.17 -13.56 -2.76
CA TYR A 23 -21.71 -12.18 -2.95
C TYR A 23 -22.27 -11.58 -4.24
N ILE A 24 -23.02 -10.47 -4.10
CA ILE A 24 -23.58 -9.73 -5.23
C ILE A 24 -22.62 -8.60 -5.60
N TYR A 25 -22.06 -8.66 -6.80
CA TYR A 25 -21.28 -7.58 -7.40
C TYR A 25 -21.88 -7.18 -8.75
N ILE A 26 -21.69 -5.92 -9.12
CA ILE A 26 -22.17 -5.40 -10.42
C ILE A 26 -21.18 -5.77 -11.52
N ASN A 27 -19.88 -5.63 -11.23
CA ASN A 27 -18.80 -5.89 -12.18
C ASN A 27 -17.53 -6.31 -11.43
N GLU A 28 -16.96 -7.45 -11.83
CA GLU A 28 -15.81 -8.06 -11.17
C GLU A 28 -14.54 -7.18 -11.26
N GLU A 29 -14.36 -6.52 -12.40
CA GLU A 29 -13.23 -5.62 -12.64
C GLU A 29 -13.31 -4.35 -11.77
N ILE A 30 -14.51 -3.82 -11.48
CA ILE A 30 -14.68 -2.70 -10.55
C ILE A 30 -14.14 -3.07 -9.16
N GLU A 31 -14.41 -4.29 -8.71
CA GLU A 31 -13.94 -4.80 -7.43
C GLU A 31 -12.41 -5.00 -7.43
N TYR A 32 -11.84 -5.55 -8.51
CA TYR A 32 -10.37 -5.69 -8.64
C TYR A 32 -9.65 -4.35 -8.63
N ARG A 33 -10.19 -3.35 -9.34
CA ARG A 33 -9.67 -1.98 -9.34
C ARG A 33 -9.77 -1.34 -7.95
N THR A 34 -10.88 -1.58 -7.26
CA THR A 34 -11.12 -1.08 -5.90
C THR A 34 -10.15 -1.70 -4.89
N CYS A 35 -9.93 -3.02 -4.95
CA CYS A 35 -8.90 -3.69 -4.16
C CYS A 35 -7.51 -3.08 -4.40
N ALA A 36 -7.10 -2.93 -5.66
CA ALA A 36 -5.80 -2.39 -6.03
C ALA A 36 -5.60 -0.94 -5.54
N ARG A 37 -6.62 -0.10 -5.73
CA ARG A 37 -6.65 1.29 -5.24
C ARG A 37 -6.47 1.31 -3.72
N SER A 38 -7.32 0.59 -3.00
CA SER A 38 -7.32 0.60 -1.54
C SER A 38 -6.02 0.07 -0.95
N ALA A 39 -5.46 -1.00 -1.52
CA ALA A 39 -4.15 -1.52 -1.12
C ALA A 39 -3.04 -0.48 -1.32
N TYR A 40 -3.01 0.20 -2.47
CA TYR A 40 -2.02 1.25 -2.71
C TYR A 40 -2.14 2.42 -1.73
N TYR A 41 -3.37 2.88 -1.47
CA TYR A 41 -3.56 4.00 -0.55
C TYR A 41 -3.27 3.61 0.90
N ALA A 42 -3.52 2.36 1.30
CA ALA A 42 -3.05 1.84 2.58
C ALA A 42 -1.53 1.96 2.72
N LEU A 43 -0.78 1.51 1.71
CA LEU A 43 0.68 1.64 1.67
C LEU A 43 1.11 3.11 1.69
N TYR A 44 0.50 3.96 0.87
CA TYR A 44 0.84 5.39 0.82
C TYR A 44 0.66 6.07 2.17
N HIS A 45 -0.47 5.87 2.84
CA HIS A 45 -0.73 6.53 4.13
C HIS A 45 0.16 6.00 5.25
N TYR A 46 0.46 4.69 5.24
CA TYR A 46 1.43 4.11 6.16
C TYR A 46 2.84 4.69 5.96
N LEU A 47 3.31 4.73 4.71
CA LEU A 47 4.63 5.28 4.40
C LEU A 47 4.70 6.80 4.58
N LYS A 48 3.59 7.50 4.39
CA LYS A 48 3.49 8.93 4.67
C LYS A 48 3.66 9.21 6.16
N SER A 49 3.05 8.43 7.06
CA SER A 49 3.21 8.69 8.50
C SER A 49 4.67 8.56 8.93
N ILE A 50 5.39 7.56 8.40
CA ILE A 50 6.84 7.43 8.61
C ILE A 50 7.59 8.62 8.02
N ALA A 51 7.29 8.98 6.76
CA ALA A 51 7.97 10.09 6.10
C ALA A 51 7.73 11.45 6.80
N ASP A 52 6.57 11.64 7.42
CA ASP A 52 6.25 12.85 8.19
C ASP A 52 7.15 12.99 9.44
N GLU A 53 7.61 11.87 10.01
CA GLU A 53 8.49 11.84 11.19
C GLU A 53 9.98 11.99 10.83
N LEU A 54 10.37 11.68 9.58
CA LEU A 54 11.75 11.86 9.12
C LEU A 54 12.15 13.34 9.09
N PRO A 55 13.42 13.68 9.37
CA PRO A 55 13.91 15.05 9.26
C PRO A 55 13.86 15.56 7.82
N GLY A 56 13.86 16.89 7.67
CA GLY A 56 13.85 17.56 6.37
C GLY A 56 12.46 17.92 5.84
N ALA A 57 12.43 18.92 4.96
CA ALA A 57 11.21 19.39 4.32
C ALA A 57 10.85 18.54 3.11
N TYR A 58 9.57 18.50 2.76
CA TYR A 58 9.15 17.94 1.48
C TYR A 58 9.54 18.88 0.33
N GLU A 59 10.08 18.31 -0.73
CA GLU A 59 10.28 19.01 -2.01
C GLU A 59 8.94 19.39 -2.65
N ASP A 60 8.91 20.43 -3.48
CA ASP A 60 7.68 20.85 -4.17
C ASP A 60 7.36 19.99 -5.41
N VAL A 61 6.88 18.77 -5.16
CA VAL A 61 6.43 17.80 -6.17
C VAL A 61 5.07 17.18 -5.77
N SER A 62 4.55 16.25 -6.59
CA SER A 62 3.27 15.57 -6.30
C SER A 62 3.31 14.82 -4.95
N SER A 63 2.17 14.70 -4.26
CA SER A 63 2.10 14.14 -2.89
C SER A 63 2.68 12.73 -2.76
N HIS A 64 2.48 11.85 -3.74
CA HIS A 64 3.07 10.51 -3.72
C HIS A 64 4.59 10.55 -3.92
N GLU A 65 5.06 11.44 -4.79
CA GLU A 65 6.48 11.63 -5.09
C GLU A 65 7.23 12.20 -3.88
N LYS A 66 6.61 13.14 -3.16
CA LYS A 66 7.10 13.71 -1.89
C LYS A 66 7.48 12.61 -0.89
N VAL A 67 6.57 11.66 -0.66
CA VAL A 67 6.80 10.53 0.26
C VAL A 67 7.91 9.62 -0.25
N ILE A 68 7.88 9.25 -1.54
CA ILE A 68 8.91 8.38 -2.15
C ILE A 68 10.31 8.98 -1.98
N ARG A 69 10.50 10.25 -2.35
CA ARG A 69 11.82 10.90 -2.27
C ARG A 69 12.34 11.01 -0.84
N LYS A 70 11.46 11.37 0.10
CA LYS A 70 11.85 11.50 1.51
C LYS A 70 12.30 10.15 2.10
N LEU A 71 11.62 9.06 1.76
CA LEU A 71 12.02 7.71 2.17
C LEU A 71 13.29 7.22 1.47
N LEU A 72 13.49 7.56 0.20
CA LEU A 72 14.74 7.22 -0.52
C LEU A 72 15.95 7.96 0.05
N ALA A 73 15.75 9.16 0.60
CA ALA A 73 16.79 9.99 1.19
C ALA A 73 17.03 9.72 2.69
N SER A 74 16.32 8.78 3.32
CA SER A 74 16.37 8.55 4.77
C SER A 74 17.71 7.96 5.26
N GLY A 75 18.46 7.30 4.38
CA GLY A 75 19.63 6.50 4.75
C GLY A 75 19.30 5.14 5.38
N ASP A 76 18.01 4.87 5.65
CA ASP A 76 17.53 3.58 6.15
C ASP A 76 17.20 2.65 4.98
N GLU A 77 17.93 1.55 4.86
CA GLU A 77 17.77 0.57 3.78
C GLU A 77 16.35 0.00 3.70
N LYS A 78 15.69 -0.22 4.85
CA LYS A 78 14.33 -0.76 4.91
C LYS A 78 13.33 0.24 4.33
N LEU A 79 13.46 1.51 4.69
CA LEU A 79 12.61 2.57 4.15
C LEU A 79 12.83 2.79 2.65
N VAL A 80 14.08 2.67 2.18
CA VAL A 80 14.41 2.68 0.75
C VAL A 80 13.72 1.51 0.03
N GLN A 81 13.78 0.29 0.58
CA GLN A 81 13.09 -0.87 0.02
C GLN A 81 11.56 -0.67 -0.02
N PHE A 82 10.97 -0.09 1.02
CA PHE A 82 9.54 0.25 1.04
C PHE A 82 9.18 1.30 -0.02
N ALA A 83 10.00 2.32 -0.21
CA ALA A 83 9.80 3.31 -1.27
C ALA A 83 9.84 2.67 -2.67
N GLN A 84 10.77 1.75 -2.91
CA GLN A 84 10.83 0.98 -4.17
C GLN A 84 9.56 0.13 -4.39
N LYS A 85 9.05 -0.53 -3.36
CA LYS A 85 7.76 -1.26 -3.41
C LYS A 85 6.59 -0.31 -3.72
N MET A 86 6.58 0.90 -3.17
CA MET A 86 5.57 1.92 -3.48
C MET A 86 5.68 2.43 -4.93
N ILE A 87 6.89 2.62 -5.46
CA ILE A 87 7.12 2.96 -6.88
C ILE A 87 6.56 1.87 -7.80
N ALA A 88 6.88 0.61 -7.52
CA ALA A 88 6.45 -0.52 -8.31
C ALA A 88 4.92 -0.66 -8.36
N THR A 89 4.25 -0.46 -7.21
CA THR A 89 2.79 -0.59 -7.09
C THR A 89 2.02 0.64 -7.61
N ARG A 90 2.66 1.82 -7.66
CA ARG A 90 2.06 3.06 -8.22
C ARG A 90 1.56 2.86 -9.64
N LYS A 91 2.32 2.15 -10.49
CA LYS A 91 1.93 1.89 -11.90
C LYS A 91 0.62 1.10 -11.98
N THR A 92 0.47 0.07 -11.15
CA THR A 92 -0.75 -0.73 -11.07
C THR A 92 -1.93 0.09 -10.60
N ARG A 93 -1.75 0.94 -9.58
CA ARG A 93 -2.81 1.84 -9.10
C ARG A 93 -3.23 2.86 -10.15
N VAL A 94 -2.29 3.47 -10.86
CA VAL A 94 -2.59 4.41 -11.97
C VAL A 94 -3.46 3.72 -13.03
N ARG A 95 -3.13 2.48 -13.40
CA ARG A 95 -3.96 1.70 -14.34
C ARG A 95 -5.36 1.41 -13.78
N ALA A 96 -5.44 1.05 -12.51
CA ALA A 96 -6.72 0.80 -11.83
C ALA A 96 -7.62 2.04 -11.82
N ASP A 97 -7.05 3.23 -11.62
CA ASP A 97 -7.79 4.48 -11.46
C ASP A 97 -8.15 5.16 -12.78
N TYR A 98 -7.22 5.18 -13.75
CA TYR A 98 -7.33 6.09 -14.89
C TYR A 98 -7.49 5.36 -16.23
N HIS A 99 -7.10 4.10 -16.34
CA HIS A 99 -7.15 3.35 -17.60
C HIS A 99 -8.36 2.41 -17.60
N ILE A 100 -9.56 2.99 -17.55
CA ILE A 100 -10.83 2.24 -17.53
C ILE A 100 -11.16 1.56 -18.87
N ASP A 101 -10.50 1.99 -19.94
CA ASP A 101 -10.58 1.43 -21.29
C ASP A 101 -9.69 0.19 -21.50
N LYS A 102 -8.92 -0.20 -20.48
CA LYS A 102 -8.00 -1.35 -20.49
C LYS A 102 -8.40 -2.34 -19.42
N ASN A 103 -8.52 -3.62 -19.75
CA ASN A 103 -8.86 -4.65 -18.77
C ASN A 103 -7.94 -4.61 -17.53
N PHE A 104 -8.55 -4.81 -16.37
CA PHE A 104 -7.86 -4.93 -15.09
C PHE A 104 -8.33 -6.18 -14.34
N GLY A 105 -7.45 -7.17 -14.20
CA GLY A 105 -7.85 -8.51 -13.75
C GLY A 105 -7.43 -8.89 -12.32
N LYS A 106 -7.94 -10.04 -11.87
CA LYS A 106 -7.63 -10.69 -10.56
C LYS A 106 -6.14 -10.70 -10.25
N THR A 107 -5.32 -11.10 -11.22
CA THR A 107 -3.85 -11.20 -11.05
C THR A 107 -3.21 -9.86 -10.72
N GLU A 108 -3.72 -8.75 -11.27
CA GLU A 108 -3.16 -7.42 -11.04
C GLU A 108 -3.51 -6.90 -9.65
N ALA A 109 -4.77 -7.08 -9.24
CA ALA A 109 -5.23 -6.82 -7.87
C ALA A 109 -4.45 -7.66 -6.85
N TYR A 110 -4.26 -8.95 -7.13
CA TYR A 110 -3.51 -9.87 -6.27
C TYR A 110 -2.07 -9.40 -6.06
N LYS A 111 -1.36 -9.07 -7.15
CA LYS A 111 0.06 -8.67 -7.08
C LYS A 111 0.27 -7.47 -6.17
N ILE A 112 -0.53 -6.42 -6.34
CA ILE A 112 -0.41 -5.23 -5.49
C ILE A 112 -0.80 -5.56 -4.04
N LEU A 113 -1.88 -6.31 -3.82
CA LEU A 113 -2.31 -6.69 -2.48
C LEU A 113 -1.20 -7.44 -1.72
N ARG A 114 -0.57 -8.44 -2.34
CA ARG A 114 0.50 -9.23 -1.70
C ARG A 114 1.74 -8.42 -1.39
N VAL A 115 2.12 -7.48 -2.27
CA VAL A 115 3.25 -6.57 -1.99
C VAL A 115 2.95 -5.72 -0.76
N VAL A 116 1.74 -5.16 -0.67
CA VAL A 116 1.34 -4.29 0.45
C VAL A 116 1.24 -5.09 1.75
N GLU A 117 0.61 -6.27 1.74
CA GLU A 117 0.56 -7.15 2.91
C GLU A 117 1.95 -7.49 3.43
N LYS A 118 2.90 -7.77 2.53
CA LYS A 118 4.28 -8.07 2.90
C LYS A 118 4.97 -6.87 3.58
N VAL A 119 4.71 -5.64 3.11
CA VAL A 119 5.24 -4.43 3.76
C VAL A 119 4.70 -4.29 5.18
N PHE A 120 3.39 -4.45 5.38
CA PHE A 120 2.77 -4.35 6.69
C PHE A 120 3.26 -5.44 7.64
N ALA A 121 3.40 -6.68 7.17
CA ALA A 121 3.95 -7.77 7.98
C ALA A 121 5.42 -7.51 8.37
N GLU A 122 6.26 -7.06 7.43
CA GLU A 122 7.65 -6.69 7.71
C GLU A 122 7.75 -5.53 8.73
N ALA A 123 6.79 -4.61 8.74
CA ALA A 123 6.73 -3.51 9.68
C ALA A 123 6.29 -3.94 11.09
N GLU A 124 5.31 -4.84 11.19
CA GLU A 124 4.84 -5.37 12.47
C GLU A 124 5.94 -6.17 13.20
N VAL A 125 6.75 -6.93 12.45
CA VAL A 125 7.92 -7.65 13.02
C VAL A 125 8.94 -6.68 13.60
N ALA A 126 9.32 -5.64 12.86
CA ALA A 126 10.29 -4.65 13.33
C ALA A 126 9.83 -3.94 14.62
N ALA A 127 8.55 -3.57 14.70
CA ALA A 127 7.98 -2.97 15.90
C ALA A 127 8.03 -3.92 17.13
N SER A 128 7.89 -5.23 16.91
CA SER A 128 7.98 -6.22 18.00
C SER A 128 9.40 -6.44 18.50
N GLU A 129 10.41 -6.39 17.62
CA GLU A 129 11.82 -6.62 17.98
C GLU A 129 12.37 -5.45 18.83
N GLU A 130 11.96 -4.22 18.55
CA GLU A 130 12.33 -3.05 19.35
C GLU A 130 11.81 -3.14 20.79
N THR A 131 10.59 -3.66 20.99
CA THR A 131 9.99 -3.79 22.33
C THR A 131 10.68 -4.82 23.21
N VAL A 132 11.26 -5.88 22.65
CA VAL A 132 11.96 -6.93 23.42
C VAL A 132 13.36 -6.46 23.87
N SER A 133 13.97 -5.53 23.14
CA SER A 133 15.33 -5.03 23.42
C SER A 133 15.42 -4.04 24.60
N LEU A 134 14.30 -3.44 25.01
CA LEU A 134 14.24 -2.45 26.10
C LEU A 134 14.04 -3.08 27.48
N ASP A 135 13.70 -4.37 27.54
CA ASP A 135 13.47 -5.13 28.78
C ASP A 135 14.63 -6.09 29.13
N SER A 136 15.79 -5.96 28.46
CA SER A 136 16.98 -6.83 28.64
C SER A 136 18.14 -6.12 29.35
#